data_AF-A0A914TS89-F1
#
_entry.id   AF-A0A914TS89-F1
#
_cell.length_a   1.000
_cell.length_b   1.000
_cell.length_c   1.000
_cell.angle_alpha   90.00
_cell.angle_beta   90.00
_cell.angle_gamma   90.00
#
_symmetry.space_group_name_H-M   'P 1'
#
loop_
_entity.id
_entity.type
_entity.pdbx_description
1 polymer ?
#
loop_
_entity_poly.entity_id
_entity_poly.type
_entity_poly.pdbx_seq_one_letter_code
_entity_poly.pdbx_strand_id
1 'polypeptide(L)'
;MNISSKPYSDEARWITLYPAYMNSKKKKAEGRRIAVEKAVENPTVQEMSEIVNHLKLKAKVEKNKMYPRDSNRDPALQGRLRVQLKNDDGTYCNDEFKSREALMLHIAELIPKLKSRQAGGGAPAPSAAAGGGKKKKK
;
A
#
# COMPACT_ATOMS: atom_id res chain seq x y z
N MET A 1 -19.01 14.11 15.69
CA MET A 1 -17.91 15.05 15.38
C MET A 1 -17.72 15.13 13.87
N ASN A 2 -17.79 16.33 13.29
CA ASN A 2 -17.66 16.53 11.84
C ASN A 2 -16.18 16.54 11.43
N ILE A 3 -15.73 15.52 10.69
CA ILE A 3 -14.31 15.36 10.28
C ILE A 3 -13.84 16.55 9.44
N SER A 4 -14.74 17.15 8.65
CA SER A 4 -14.44 18.30 7.80
C SER A 4 -14.06 19.57 8.55
N SER A 5 -14.43 19.68 9.85
CA SER A 5 -14.11 20.84 10.69
C SER A 5 -12.73 20.78 11.33
N LYS A 6 -12.04 19.62 11.24
CA LYS A 6 -10.70 19.43 11.82
C LYS A 6 -9.61 20.06 10.94
N PRO A 7 -8.42 20.39 11.48
CA PRO A 7 -7.27 20.79 10.67
C PRO A 7 -6.87 19.68 9.68
N TYR A 8 -6.30 20.03 8.52
CA TYR A 8 -5.82 19.05 7.53
C TYR A 8 -4.62 18.23 8.05
N SER A 9 -3.89 18.75 9.03
CA SER A 9 -2.88 18.02 9.79
C SER A 9 -3.45 16.93 10.68
N ASP A 10 -4.76 16.95 11.01
CA ASP A 10 -5.40 15.87 11.75
C ASP A 10 -5.43 14.59 10.90
N GLU A 11 -4.93 13.50 11.47
CA GLU A 11 -4.80 12.21 10.79
C GLU A 11 -6.13 11.67 10.28
N ALA A 12 -7.28 12.09 10.83
CA ALA A 12 -8.62 11.72 10.36
C ALA A 12 -8.97 12.38 9.00
N ARG A 13 -8.34 13.50 8.64
CA ARG A 13 -8.53 14.17 7.33
C ARG A 13 -7.58 13.70 6.25
N TRP A 14 -6.52 12.98 6.61
CA TRP A 14 -5.58 12.41 5.67
C TRP A 14 -6.27 11.52 4.64
N ILE A 15 -5.69 11.39 3.46
CA ILE A 15 -6.24 10.50 2.45
C ILE A 15 -5.95 9.04 2.83
N THR A 16 -6.79 8.12 2.36
CA THR A 16 -6.59 6.69 2.53
C THR A 16 -6.09 6.09 1.23
N LEU A 17 -4.99 5.34 1.30
CA LEU A 17 -4.48 4.50 0.23
C LEU A 17 -4.40 3.06 0.72
N TYR A 18 -5.04 2.15 -0.02
CA TYR A 18 -4.87 0.71 0.17
C TYR A 18 -4.00 0.15 -0.96
N PRO A 19 -3.19 -0.89 -0.71
CA PRO A 19 -2.37 -1.49 -1.77
C PRO A 19 -3.22 -2.00 -2.95
N ALA A 20 -4.45 -2.48 -2.67
CA ALA A 20 -5.42 -2.90 -3.69
C ALA A 20 -5.72 -1.83 -4.76
N TYR A 21 -5.57 -0.54 -4.45
CA TYR A 21 -5.85 0.54 -5.40
C TYR A 21 -4.90 0.59 -6.59
N MET A 22 -3.68 0.10 -6.39
CA MET A 22 -2.59 0.09 -7.38
C MET A 22 -2.09 -1.32 -7.69
N ASN A 23 -2.85 -2.36 -7.31
CA ASN A 23 -2.50 -3.74 -7.58
C ASN A 23 -2.97 -4.18 -8.98
N SER A 24 -2.05 -4.59 -9.84
CA SER A 24 -2.32 -5.05 -11.21
C SER A 24 -3.10 -6.37 -11.26
N LYS A 25 -2.95 -7.23 -10.25
CA LYS A 25 -3.68 -8.50 -10.12
C LYS A 25 -5.16 -8.34 -9.77
N LYS A 26 -5.59 -7.14 -9.37
CA LYS A 26 -7.00 -6.86 -9.02
C LYS A 26 -7.72 -6.16 -10.17
N LYS A 27 -8.99 -6.50 -10.36
CA LYS A 27 -9.91 -5.80 -11.27
C LYS A 27 -10.38 -4.48 -10.65
N LYS A 28 -10.97 -3.60 -11.48
CA LYS A 28 -11.60 -2.35 -10.99
C LYS A 28 -12.70 -2.65 -9.95
N ALA A 29 -13.50 -3.69 -10.18
CA ALA A 29 -14.54 -4.13 -9.24
C ALA A 29 -13.97 -4.55 -7.87
N GLU A 30 -12.77 -5.12 -7.85
CA GLU A 30 -12.04 -5.57 -6.65
C GLU A 30 -11.26 -4.44 -5.97
N GLY A 31 -11.38 -3.20 -6.48
CA GLY A 31 -10.83 -2.01 -5.84
C GLY A 31 -9.66 -1.35 -6.54
N ARG A 32 -9.15 -1.88 -7.66
CA ARG A 32 -8.12 -1.17 -8.44
C ARG A 32 -8.67 0.18 -8.93
N ARG A 33 -7.91 1.25 -8.70
CA ARG A 33 -8.29 2.64 -9.02
C ARG A 33 -7.57 3.20 -10.23
N ILE A 34 -6.40 2.65 -10.58
CA ILE A 34 -5.61 3.09 -11.74
C ILE A 34 -5.70 2.09 -12.90
N ALA A 35 -5.23 2.50 -14.09
CA ALA A 35 -5.11 1.62 -15.25
C ALA A 35 -4.18 0.43 -14.95
N VAL A 36 -4.49 -0.74 -15.51
CA VAL A 36 -3.71 -1.97 -15.23
C VAL A 36 -2.25 -1.82 -15.66
N GLU A 37 -2.01 -1.12 -16.77
CA GLU A 37 -0.68 -0.87 -17.35
C GLU A 37 0.20 0.01 -16.47
N LYS A 38 -0.41 0.83 -15.61
CA LYS A 38 0.28 1.70 -14.64
C LYS A 38 0.28 1.13 -13.23
N ALA A 39 -0.35 -0.03 -13.03
CA ALA A 39 -0.43 -0.70 -11.75
C ALA A 39 0.78 -1.62 -11.55
N VAL A 40 1.06 -1.94 -10.29
CA VAL A 40 2.17 -2.81 -9.91
C VAL A 40 1.66 -4.11 -9.32
N GLU A 41 2.41 -5.20 -9.49
CA GLU A 41 2.05 -6.50 -8.94
C GLU A 41 2.27 -6.54 -7.43
N ASN A 42 1.23 -6.94 -6.68
CA ASN A 42 1.27 -7.16 -5.23
C ASN A 42 2.05 -6.07 -4.44
N PRO A 43 1.64 -4.79 -4.54
CA PRO A 43 2.23 -3.73 -3.73
C PRO A 43 1.94 -3.99 -2.26
N THR A 44 2.88 -3.59 -1.40
CA THR A 44 2.72 -3.64 0.07
C THR A 44 2.61 -2.24 0.65
N VAL A 45 1.99 -2.12 1.82
CA VAL A 45 1.87 -0.82 2.51
C VAL A 45 3.24 -0.24 2.89
N GLN A 46 4.25 -1.09 3.09
CA GLN A 46 5.61 -0.66 3.47
C GLN A 46 6.30 0.04 2.30
N GLU A 47 6.23 -0.53 1.10
CA GLU A 47 6.80 0.07 -0.11
C GLU A 47 6.14 1.40 -0.44
N MET A 48 4.81 1.45 -0.33
CA MET A 48 4.06 2.69 -0.50
C MET A 48 4.52 3.76 0.50
N SER A 49 4.73 3.38 1.77
CA SER A 49 5.21 4.29 2.82
C SER A 49 6.62 4.78 2.56
N GLU A 50 7.53 3.92 2.08
CA GLU A 50 8.91 4.28 1.76
C GLU A 50 8.96 5.37 0.68
N ILE A 51 8.19 5.20 -0.39
CA ILE A 51 8.11 6.17 -1.48
C ILE A 51 7.50 7.49 -1.00
N VAL A 52 6.39 7.45 -0.25
CA VAL A 52 5.76 8.67 0.27
C VAL A 52 6.68 9.42 1.24
N ASN A 53 7.46 8.69 2.03
CA ASN A 53 8.46 9.29 2.91
C ASN A 53 9.60 9.95 2.13
N HIS A 54 10.04 9.36 1.02
CA HIS A 54 11.01 9.96 0.10
C HIS A 54 10.51 11.27 -0.52
N LEU A 55 9.19 11.36 -0.78
CA LEU A 55 8.53 12.59 -1.23
C LEU A 55 8.36 13.66 -0.12
N LYS A 56 8.87 13.39 1.09
CA LYS A 56 8.77 14.26 2.28
C LYS A 56 7.33 14.58 2.69
N LEU A 57 6.38 13.71 2.33
CA LEU A 57 4.98 13.83 2.75
C LEU A 57 4.78 13.11 4.08
N LYS A 58 3.92 13.67 4.96
CA LYS A 58 3.58 13.00 6.22
C LYS A 58 2.68 11.80 5.94
N ALA A 59 3.08 10.64 6.45
CA ALA A 59 2.33 9.40 6.27
C ALA A 59 2.29 8.54 7.53
N LYS A 60 1.25 7.71 7.64
CA LYS A 60 1.06 6.75 8.73
C LYS A 60 0.59 5.42 8.19
N VAL A 61 1.29 4.37 8.60
CA VAL A 61 0.96 2.98 8.28
C VAL A 61 0.09 2.40 9.38
N GLU A 62 -1.11 1.94 9.01
CA GLU A 62 -2.00 1.19 9.89
C GLU A 62 -1.98 -0.29 9.47
N LYS A 63 -1.03 -1.05 10.03
CA LYS A 63 -0.75 -2.45 9.64
C LYS A 63 -1.93 -3.40 9.79
N ASN A 64 -2.83 -3.15 10.75
CA ASN A 64 -3.95 -4.05 11.09
C ASN A 64 -5.25 -3.73 10.32
N LYS A 65 -5.20 -2.81 9.35
CA LYS A 65 -6.38 -2.41 8.56
C LYS A 65 -6.43 -3.20 7.26
N MET A 66 -7.60 -3.75 6.97
CA MET A 66 -7.86 -4.47 5.74
C MET A 66 -8.74 -3.64 4.81
N TYR A 67 -8.56 -3.85 3.51
CA TYR A 67 -9.44 -3.26 2.52
C TYR A 67 -10.76 -4.05 2.48
N PRO A 68 -11.93 -3.43 2.68
CA PRO A 68 -13.19 -4.16 2.83
C PRO A 68 -13.60 -5.03 1.63
N ARG A 69 -13.16 -4.67 0.42
CA ARG A 69 -13.46 -5.46 -0.80
C ARG A 69 -12.40 -6.51 -1.12
N ASP A 70 -11.42 -6.71 -0.24
CA ASP A 70 -10.39 -7.73 -0.43
C ASP A 70 -10.81 -9.06 0.21
N SER A 71 -11.30 -9.98 -0.63
CA SER A 71 -11.75 -11.31 -0.18
C SER A 71 -10.60 -12.24 0.23
N ASN A 72 -9.40 -12.06 -0.32
CA ASN A 72 -8.27 -12.97 -0.09
C ASN A 72 -7.69 -12.85 1.32
N ARG A 73 -7.94 -11.71 2.00
CA ARG A 73 -7.49 -11.43 3.38
C ARG A 73 -6.01 -11.75 3.63
N ASP A 74 -5.19 -11.62 2.60
CA ASP A 74 -3.77 -11.95 2.64
C ASP A 74 -3.02 -11.03 3.60
N PRO A 75 -2.34 -11.58 4.63
CA PRO A 75 -1.57 -10.79 5.59
C PRO A 75 -0.47 -9.93 4.94
N ALA A 76 0.12 -10.37 3.82
CA ALA A 76 1.16 -9.62 3.11
C ALA A 76 0.60 -8.39 2.39
N LEU A 77 -0.68 -8.42 2.02
CA LEU A 77 -1.39 -7.30 1.38
C LEU A 77 -2.23 -6.50 2.37
N GLN A 78 -2.18 -6.86 3.66
CA GLN A 78 -2.81 -6.12 4.73
C GLN A 78 -2.12 -4.78 4.96
N GLY A 79 -2.93 -3.77 5.29
CA GLY A 79 -2.45 -2.46 5.68
C GLY A 79 -3.22 -1.34 5.01
N ARG A 80 -3.20 -0.18 5.66
CA ARG A 80 -3.71 1.07 5.14
C ARG A 80 -2.67 2.16 5.32
N LEU A 81 -2.39 2.91 4.27
CA LEU A 81 -1.55 4.09 4.33
C LEU A 81 -2.43 5.34 4.42
N ARG A 82 -2.17 6.18 5.43
CA ARG A 82 -2.76 7.51 5.56
C ARG A 82 -1.72 8.54 5.15
N VAL A 83 -2.09 9.52 4.33
CA VAL A 83 -1.16 10.55 3.83
C VAL A 83 -1.76 11.94 3.96
N GLN A 84 -0.98 12.89 4.48
CA GLN A 84 -1.33 14.31 4.46
C GLN A 84 -1.05 14.88 3.05
N LEU A 85 -2.10 15.34 2.36
CA LEU A 85 -1.94 16.05 1.08
C LEU A 85 -1.98 17.56 1.20
N LYS A 86 -2.62 18.08 2.25
CA LYS A 86 -2.83 19.51 2.45
C LYS A 86 -2.32 19.96 3.81
N ASN A 87 -1.77 21.15 3.83
CA ASN A 87 -1.46 21.90 5.04
C ASN A 87 -2.73 22.52 5.62
N ASP A 88 -2.66 23.03 6.85
CA ASP A 88 -3.82 23.60 7.56
C ASP A 88 -4.33 24.91 6.94
N ASP A 89 -3.47 25.62 6.21
CA ASP A 89 -3.82 26.77 5.37
C ASP A 89 -4.56 26.38 4.07
N GLY A 90 -4.71 25.09 3.79
CA GLY A 90 -5.39 24.55 2.61
C GLY A 90 -4.50 24.37 1.37
N THR A 91 -3.24 24.80 1.43
CA THR A 91 -2.24 24.57 0.37
C THR A 91 -1.86 23.10 0.29
N TYR A 92 -1.31 22.66 -0.83
CA TYR A 92 -0.83 21.28 -0.98
C TYR A 92 0.56 21.14 -0.34
N CYS A 93 0.79 20.02 0.36
CA CYS A 93 2.11 19.73 0.94
C CYS A 93 3.19 19.55 -0.14
N ASN A 94 2.78 19.20 -1.36
CA ASN A 94 3.65 19.09 -2.54
C ASN A 94 2.85 19.45 -3.80
N ASP A 95 3.33 20.41 -4.59
CA ASP A 95 2.66 20.91 -5.80
C ASP A 95 2.52 19.87 -6.92
N GLU A 96 3.36 18.84 -6.93
CA GLU A 96 3.26 17.74 -7.90
C GLU A 96 2.06 16.82 -7.59
N PHE A 97 1.66 16.72 -6.31
CA PHE A 97 0.65 15.77 -5.85
C PHE A 97 -0.62 16.46 -5.37
N LYS A 98 -1.33 17.11 -6.31
CA LYS A 98 -2.61 17.79 -6.04
C LYS A 98 -3.82 16.86 -5.96
N SER A 99 -3.66 15.60 -6.37
CA SER A 99 -4.73 14.60 -6.40
C SER A 99 -4.28 13.25 -5.87
N ARG A 100 -5.24 12.49 -5.34
CA ARG A 100 -5.01 11.11 -4.90
C ARG A 100 -4.51 10.22 -6.04
N GLU A 101 -5.01 10.46 -7.25
CA GLU A 101 -4.63 9.68 -8.43
C GLU A 101 -3.21 9.94 -8.86
N ALA A 102 -2.77 11.20 -8.91
CA ALA A 102 -1.38 11.57 -9.22
C ALA A 102 -0.40 10.88 -8.27
N LEU A 103 -0.70 10.91 -6.96
CA LEU A 103 0.12 10.23 -5.96
C LEU A 103 0.12 8.70 -6.17
N MET A 104 -1.03 8.09 -6.46
CA MET A 104 -1.10 6.64 -6.71
C MET A 104 -0.29 6.21 -7.94
N LEU A 105 -0.34 6.98 -9.02
CA LEU A 105 0.42 6.71 -10.25
C LEU A 105 1.92 6.79 -9.98
N HIS A 106 2.37 7.84 -9.29
CA HIS A 106 3.78 8.01 -8.96
C HIS A 106 4.31 6.92 -8.03
N ILE A 107 3.54 6.55 -7.00
CA ILE A 107 3.91 5.42 -6.13
C ILE A 107 4.04 4.14 -6.96
N ALA A 108 3.05 3.83 -7.80
CA ALA A 108 3.08 2.60 -8.62
C ALA A 108 4.27 2.57 -9.59
N GLU A 109 4.69 3.72 -10.12
CA GLU A 109 5.86 3.83 -11.00
C GLU A 109 7.18 3.57 -10.26
N LEU A 110 7.29 3.96 -8.98
CA LEU A 110 8.53 3.85 -8.21
C LEU A 110 8.68 2.51 -7.48
N ILE A 111 7.60 1.79 -7.15
CA ILE A 111 7.68 0.49 -6.45
C ILE A 111 8.62 -0.49 -7.17
N PRO A 112 8.54 -0.71 -8.49
CA PRO A 112 9.45 -1.61 -9.20
C PRO A 112 10.93 -1.19 -9.15
N LYS A 113 11.20 0.10 -8.88
CA LYS A 113 12.55 0.67 -8.83
C LYS A 113 13.18 0.57 -7.42
N LEU A 114 12.43 0.07 -6.42
CA LEU A 114 12.95 -0.11 -5.06
C LEU A 114 14.02 -1.19 -5.02
N LYS A 115 15.07 -0.95 -4.22
CA LYS A 115 16.16 -1.92 -4.00
C LYS A 115 15.64 -3.24 -3.43
N SER A 116 14.61 -3.19 -2.58
CA SER A 116 13.94 -4.37 -2.02
C SER A 116 13.34 -5.29 -3.09
N ARG A 117 12.92 -4.75 -4.24
CA ARG A 117 12.43 -5.54 -5.40
C ARG A 117 13.58 -5.99 -6.31
N GLN A 118 14.63 -5.20 -6.44
CA GLN A 118 15.79 -5.51 -7.30
C GLN A 118 16.73 -6.56 -6.70
N ALA A 119 16.84 -6.63 -5.37
CA ALA A 119 17.73 -7.56 -4.67
C ALA A 119 17.18 -9.00 -4.59
N GLY A 120 15.98 -9.26 -5.10
CA GLY A 120 15.39 -10.58 -5.05
C GLY A 120 14.06 -10.66 -5.78
N GLY A 121 14.11 -11.05 -7.05
CA GLY A 121 13.07 -11.89 -7.64
C GLY A 121 13.02 -13.23 -6.91
N GLY A 122 12.61 -13.21 -5.64
CA GLY A 122 12.36 -14.40 -4.85
C GLY A 122 10.89 -14.70 -4.92
N ALA A 123 10.52 -15.67 -5.76
CA ALA A 123 9.30 -16.44 -5.57
C ALA A 123 9.15 -16.79 -4.07
N PRO A 124 7.92 -16.88 -3.52
CA PRO A 124 7.75 -17.40 -2.18
C PRO A 124 8.43 -18.77 -2.12
N ALA A 125 9.44 -18.89 -1.25
CA ALA A 125 10.08 -20.16 -0.97
C ALA A 125 8.99 -21.16 -0.57
N PRO A 126 8.95 -22.38 -1.13
CA PRO A 126 8.03 -23.40 -0.64
C PRO A 126 8.34 -23.65 0.83
N SER A 127 7.34 -23.47 1.68
CA SER A 127 7.42 -23.79 3.11
C SER A 127 8.02 -25.18 3.29
N ALA A 128 9.19 -25.23 3.91
CA ALA A 128 9.80 -26.46 4.37
C ALA A 128 8.86 -27.12 5.40
N ALA A 129 8.15 -28.16 4.98
CA ALA A 129 7.50 -29.09 5.89
C ALA A 129 8.60 -29.87 6.63
N ALA A 130 8.92 -29.44 7.85
CA ALA A 130 9.67 -30.23 8.80
C ALA A 130 8.84 -31.46 9.20
N GLY A 131 9.50 -32.62 9.19
CA GLY A 131 8.88 -33.94 9.20
C GLY A 131 8.45 -34.48 10.56
N GLY A 132 7.80 -35.65 10.51
CA GLY A 132 7.44 -36.42 11.70
C GLY A 132 7.04 -37.86 11.37
N GLY A 133 7.94 -38.80 11.64
CA GLY A 133 7.56 -40.11 12.20
C GLY A 133 7.45 -41.31 11.23
N LYS A 134 8.58 -41.93 10.90
CA LYS A 134 8.63 -43.31 10.37
C LYS A 134 8.78 -44.28 11.55
N LYS A 135 7.68 -44.88 12.03
CA LYS A 135 7.72 -45.96 13.04
C LYS A 135 8.11 -47.28 12.36
N LYS A 136 9.23 -47.85 12.81
CA LYS A 136 9.70 -49.20 12.47
C LYS A 136 8.83 -50.26 13.15
N LYS A 137 8.46 -51.26 12.36
CA LYS A 137 7.85 -52.54 12.75
C LYS A 137 8.94 -53.43 13.34
N LYS A 138 8.71 -53.95 14.54
CA LYS A 138 9.32 -55.18 15.06
C LYS A 138 8.21 -55.96 15.76
#